data_AF-A0A2V5JTV7-F1
#
_entry.id   AF-A0A2V5JTV7-F1
#
_cell.length_a   1.000
_cell.length_b   1.000
_cell.length_c   1.000
_cell.angle_alpha   90.00
_cell.angle_beta   90.00
_cell.angle_gamma   90.00
#
_symmetry.space_group_name_H-M   'P 1'
#
loop_
_entity.id
_entity.type
_entity.pdbx_description
1 polymer ?
#
loop_
_entity_poly.entity_id
_entity_poly.type
_entity_poly.pdbx_seq_one_letter_code
_entity_poly.pdbx_strand_id
1 'polypeptide(L)'
;MGRPPTGAPHGPPSAPSIRERWQALPPEARQNFQRNAERWMRMSPEEQNVMRQRENLRREKIQRETEAALRESGLHLNSQERAQFESRYMQERRKVEQTLRHQIEAERQKELPALIQQLKKEFQIDQPAKSPATKPAESVNPKK
;
A
#
# COMPACT_ATOMS: atom_id res chain seq x y z
N MET A 1 58.81 8.88 -24.13
CA MET A 1 57.95 9.25 -22.97
C MET A 1 56.65 9.84 -23.51
N GLY A 2 55.64 9.02 -23.79
CA GLY A 2 54.30 9.47 -24.21
C GLY A 2 53.33 9.24 -23.06
N ARG A 3 52.67 10.29 -22.56
CA ARG A 3 51.63 10.18 -21.54
C ARG A 3 50.33 9.69 -22.21
N PRO A 4 49.60 8.70 -21.67
CA PRO A 4 48.31 8.31 -22.20
C PRO A 4 47.23 9.35 -21.82
N PRO A 5 46.18 9.53 -22.65
CA PRO A 5 45.06 10.39 -22.30
C PRO A 5 44.24 9.78 -21.16
N THR A 6 43.99 10.61 -20.16
CA THR A 6 43.09 10.36 -19.02
C THR A 6 41.69 9.99 -19.51
N GLY A 7 41.28 8.75 -19.23
CA GLY A 7 39.89 8.31 -19.40
C GLY A 7 38.97 9.09 -18.45
N ALA A 8 37.89 9.63 -19.00
CA ALA A 8 36.83 10.28 -18.24
C ALA A 8 36.19 9.30 -17.24
N PRO A 9 35.80 9.74 -16.04
CA PRO A 9 35.15 8.87 -15.07
C PRO A 9 33.75 8.54 -15.59
N HIS A 10 33.43 7.25 -15.58
CA HIS A 10 32.12 6.73 -15.92
C HIS A 10 31.12 7.29 -14.90
N GLY A 11 30.23 8.19 -15.35
CA GLY A 11 29.10 8.66 -14.55
C GLY A 11 28.15 7.50 -14.22
N PRO A 12 27.35 7.60 -13.14
CA PRO A 12 26.40 6.56 -12.77
C PRO A 12 25.42 6.29 -13.92
N PRO A 13 24.94 5.05 -14.12
CA PRO A 13 24.02 4.73 -15.19
C PRO A 13 22.77 5.61 -15.08
N SER A 14 22.40 6.26 -16.20
CA SER A 14 21.18 7.06 -16.29
C SER A 14 19.97 6.23 -15.84
N ALA A 15 19.25 6.74 -14.85
CA ALA A 15 18.04 6.08 -14.37
C ALA A 15 17.04 5.95 -15.54
N PRO A 16 16.39 4.79 -15.73
CA PRO A 16 15.47 4.60 -16.85
C PRO A 16 14.36 5.64 -16.81
N SER A 17 14.00 6.13 -18.00
CA SER A 17 12.97 7.14 -18.19
C SER A 17 11.62 6.66 -17.68
N ILE A 18 10.73 7.59 -17.35
CA ILE A 18 9.36 7.25 -16.91
C ILE A 18 8.65 6.38 -17.95
N ARG A 19 8.90 6.63 -19.25
CA ARG A 19 8.34 5.87 -20.37
C ARG A 19 8.80 4.41 -20.38
N GLU A 20 10.10 4.16 -20.18
CA GLU A 20 10.65 2.80 -20.13
C GLU A 20 10.15 2.04 -18.90
N ARG A 21 10.07 2.72 -17.75
CA ARG A 21 9.51 2.15 -16.52
C ARG A 21 8.04 1.76 -16.71
N TRP A 22 7.25 2.61 -17.36
CA TRP A 22 5.85 2.33 -17.70
C TRP A 22 5.72 1.10 -18.61
N GLN A 23 6.54 1.02 -19.66
CA GLN A 23 6.55 -0.11 -20.58
C GLN A 23 7.00 -1.42 -19.91
N ALA A 24 7.87 -1.35 -18.91
CA ALA A 24 8.30 -2.53 -18.16
C ALA A 24 7.26 -3.05 -17.14
N LEU A 25 6.20 -2.28 -16.84
CA LEU A 25 5.15 -2.74 -15.91
C LEU A 25 4.28 -3.84 -16.54
N PRO A 26 3.95 -4.90 -15.80
CA PRO A 26 2.90 -5.85 -16.18
C PRO A 26 1.56 -5.15 -16.45
N PRO A 27 0.68 -5.70 -17.31
CA PRO A 27 -0.57 -5.06 -17.69
C PRO A 27 -1.48 -4.74 -16.48
N GLU A 28 -1.59 -5.65 -15.52
CA GLU A 28 -2.34 -5.42 -14.28
C GLU A 28 -1.76 -4.26 -13.45
N ALA A 29 -0.43 -4.17 -13.38
CA ALA A 29 0.25 -3.08 -12.68
C ALA A 29 0.01 -1.72 -13.35
N ARG A 30 -0.07 -1.67 -14.68
CA ARG A 30 -0.44 -0.46 -15.42
C ARG A 30 -1.87 -0.03 -15.09
N GLN A 31 -2.81 -0.97 -15.06
CA GLN A 31 -4.21 -0.67 -14.71
C GLN A 31 -4.34 -0.16 -13.26
N ASN A 32 -3.63 -0.80 -12.32
CA ASN A 32 -3.54 -0.33 -10.93
C ASN A 32 -2.99 1.09 -10.84
N PHE A 33 -1.93 1.40 -11.60
CA PHE A 33 -1.36 2.74 -11.65
C PHE A 33 -2.36 3.77 -12.20
N GLN A 34 -3.07 3.45 -13.28
CA GLN A 34 -4.12 4.33 -13.84
C GLN A 34 -5.21 4.63 -12.80
N ARG A 35 -5.75 3.60 -12.14
CA ARG A 35 -6.75 3.78 -11.07
C ARG A 35 -6.22 4.65 -9.93
N ASN A 36 -4.97 4.43 -9.51
CA ASN A 36 -4.36 5.22 -8.45
C ASN A 36 -4.13 6.67 -8.88
N ALA A 37 -3.73 6.91 -10.12
CA ALA A 37 -3.54 8.25 -10.68
C ALA A 37 -4.87 9.01 -10.79
N GLU A 38 -5.93 8.35 -11.28
CA GLU A 38 -7.28 8.92 -11.29
C GLU A 38 -7.76 9.26 -9.88
N ARG A 39 -7.53 8.37 -8.91
CA ARG A 39 -7.85 8.63 -7.51
C ARG A 39 -7.08 9.84 -6.98
N TRP A 40 -5.78 9.93 -7.28
CA TRP A 40 -4.94 11.05 -6.88
C TRP A 40 -5.45 12.39 -7.44
N MET A 41 -5.81 12.42 -8.72
CA MET A 41 -6.34 13.64 -9.37
C MET A 41 -7.68 14.10 -8.79
N ARG A 42 -8.44 13.19 -8.17
CA ARG A 42 -9.71 13.49 -7.51
C ARG A 42 -9.56 13.86 -6.04
N MET A 43 -8.39 13.63 -5.42
CA MET A 43 -8.14 13.97 -4.03
C MET A 43 -7.94 15.47 -3.85
N SER A 44 -8.45 15.99 -2.74
CA SER A 44 -8.16 17.33 -2.26
C SER A 44 -6.67 17.50 -1.92
N PRO A 45 -6.15 18.75 -1.88
CA PRO A 45 -4.76 19.01 -1.49
C PRO A 45 -4.41 18.47 -0.09
N GLU A 46 -5.36 18.49 0.84
CA GLU A 46 -5.21 17.97 2.20
C GLU A 46 -5.01 16.44 2.20
N GLU A 47 -5.87 15.72 1.48
CA GLU A 47 -5.76 14.25 1.33
C GLU A 47 -4.46 13.86 0.64
N GLN A 48 -4.06 14.60 -0.39
CA GLN A 48 -2.77 14.39 -1.04
C GLN A 48 -1.61 14.64 -0.07
N ASN A 49 -1.72 15.62 0.83
CA ASN A 49 -0.70 15.90 1.83
C ASN A 49 -0.56 14.75 2.84
N VAL A 50 -1.68 14.22 3.33
CA VAL A 50 -1.69 13.04 4.21
C VAL A 50 -1.03 11.85 3.52
N MET A 51 -1.32 11.62 2.24
CA MET A 51 -0.68 10.55 1.46
C MET A 51 0.83 10.78 1.29
N ARG A 52 1.27 12.02 1.01
CA ARG A 52 2.70 12.35 0.93
C ARG A 52 3.42 12.10 2.26
N GLN A 53 2.83 12.54 3.37
CA GLN A 53 3.40 12.31 4.70
C GLN A 53 3.55 10.81 5.00
N ARG A 54 2.51 10.03 4.70
CA ARG A 54 2.55 8.57 4.84
C ARG A 54 3.64 7.94 3.98
N GLU A 55 3.80 8.39 2.74
CA GLU A 55 4.85 7.91 1.85
C GLU A 55 6.25 8.30 2.33
N ASN A 56 6.43 9.50 2.88
CA ASN A 56 7.71 9.93 3.47
C ASN A 56 8.10 9.04 4.66
N LEU A 57 7.17 8.80 5.59
CA LEU A 57 7.41 7.88 6.72
C LEU A 57 7.75 6.46 6.24
N ARG A 58 7.06 5.98 5.20
CA ARG A 58 7.37 4.69 4.58
C ARG A 58 8.79 4.66 4.03
N ARG A 59 9.22 5.71 3.32
CA ARG A 59 10.58 5.83 2.75
C ARG A 59 11.66 5.85 3.82
N GLU A 60 11.46 6.64 4.88
CA GLU A 60 12.41 6.70 5.99
C GLU A 60 12.56 5.34 6.67
N LYS A 61 11.45 4.63 6.93
CA LYS A 61 11.48 3.29 7.51
C LYS A 61 12.28 2.33 6.63
N ILE A 62 11.99 2.32 5.33
CA ILE A 62 12.70 1.49 4.35
C ILE A 62 14.20 1.79 4.34
N GLN A 63 14.58 3.06 4.36
CA GLN A 63 15.99 3.46 4.38
C GLN A 63 16.68 2.91 5.62
N ARG A 64 16.09 3.08 6.81
CA ARG A 64 16.64 2.54 8.06
C ARG A 64 16.77 1.02 8.05
N GLU A 65 15.76 0.32 7.54
CA GLU A 65 15.80 -1.15 7.36
C GLU A 65 16.92 -1.57 6.42
N THR A 66 17.12 -0.85 5.31
CA THR A 66 18.16 -1.16 4.32
C THR A 66 19.56 -0.91 4.88
N GLU A 67 19.75 0.18 5.61
CA GLU A 67 21.00 0.47 6.32
C GLU A 67 21.30 -0.54 7.42
N ALA A 68 20.27 -1.04 8.12
CA ALA A 68 20.41 -2.11 9.10
C ALA A 68 20.83 -3.42 8.43
N ALA A 69 20.16 -3.81 7.34
CA ALA A 69 20.51 -5.00 6.57
C ALA A 69 21.95 -4.96 6.02
N LEU A 70 22.41 -3.79 5.55
CA LEU A 70 23.78 -3.63 5.09
C LEU A 70 24.78 -3.81 6.24
N ARG A 71 24.50 -3.23 7.41
CA ARG A 71 25.35 -3.41 8.61
C ARG A 71 25.40 -4.86 9.08
N GLU A 72 24.24 -5.51 9.14
CA GLU A 72 24.12 -6.91 9.54
C GLU A 72 24.79 -7.87 8.56
N SER A 73 24.80 -7.53 7.27
CA SER A 73 25.46 -8.35 6.24
C SER A 73 26.99 -8.43 6.42
N GLY A 74 27.60 -7.51 7.17
CA GLY A 74 29.05 -7.41 7.31
C GLY A 74 29.79 -7.08 6.00
N LEU A 75 29.08 -6.69 4.94
CA LEU A 75 29.66 -6.42 3.64
C LEU A 75 30.31 -5.03 3.61
N HIS A 76 31.54 -4.99 3.10
CA HIS A 76 32.25 -3.74 2.80
C HIS A 76 32.05 -3.41 1.32
N LEU A 77 30.97 -2.67 1.02
CA LEU A 77 30.60 -2.31 -0.35
C LEU A 77 31.07 -0.90 -0.69
N ASN A 78 31.55 -0.71 -1.92
CA ASN A 78 31.75 0.63 -2.47
C ASN A 78 30.39 1.28 -2.82
N SER A 79 30.40 2.56 -3.23
CA SER A 79 29.16 3.30 -3.51
C SER A 79 28.27 2.67 -4.58
N GLN A 80 28.86 2.06 -5.62
CA GLN A 80 28.12 1.43 -6.70
C GLN A 80 27.52 0.09 -6.25
N GLU A 81 28.30 -0.73 -5.57
CA GLU A 81 27.85 -2.00 -5.00
C GLU A 81 26.76 -1.80 -3.96
N ARG A 82 26.88 -0.75 -3.14
CA ARG A 82 25.85 -0.35 -2.19
C ARG A 82 24.54 -0.01 -2.88
N ALA A 83 24.57 0.79 -3.95
CA ALA A 83 23.36 1.11 -4.72
C ALA A 83 22.71 -0.15 -5.34
N GLN A 84 23.53 -1.11 -5.79
CA GLN A 84 23.02 -2.40 -6.29
C GLN A 84 22.39 -3.23 -5.18
N PHE A 85 23.02 -3.30 -4.00
CA PHE A 85 22.49 -3.97 -2.82
C PHE A 85 21.15 -3.36 -2.41
N GLU A 86 21.08 -2.03 -2.26
CA GLU A 86 19.86 -1.32 -1.89
C GLU A 86 18.73 -1.59 -2.90
N SER A 87 19.03 -1.55 -4.21
CA SER A 87 18.07 -1.87 -5.28
C SER A 87 17.54 -3.31 -5.17
N ARG A 88 18.44 -4.29 -4.97
CA ARG A 88 18.08 -5.71 -4.84
C ARG A 88 17.29 -5.98 -3.56
N TYR A 89 17.76 -5.49 -2.43
CA TYR A 89 17.07 -5.60 -1.15
C TYR A 89 15.63 -5.07 -1.26
N MET A 90 15.46 -3.91 -1.91
CA MET A 90 14.15 -3.32 -2.14
C MET A 90 13.22 -4.14 -3.02
N GLN A 91 13.76 -4.80 -4.05
CA GLN A 91 12.98 -5.71 -4.90
C GLN A 91 12.52 -6.94 -4.13
N GLU A 92 13.42 -7.60 -3.40
CA GLU A 92 13.08 -8.82 -2.65
C GLU A 92 12.13 -8.51 -1.49
N ARG A 93 12.34 -7.42 -0.76
CA ARG A 93 11.44 -6.93 0.28
C ARG A 93 10.01 -6.73 -0.25
N ARG A 94 9.84 -6.18 -1.47
CA ARG A 94 8.51 -6.01 -2.08
C ARG A 94 7.83 -7.35 -2.37
N LYS A 95 8.59 -8.35 -2.86
CA LYS A 95 8.04 -9.69 -3.11
C LYS A 95 7.55 -10.32 -1.81
N VAL A 96 8.38 -10.28 -0.75
CA VAL A 96 8.00 -10.77 0.59
C VAL A 96 6.74 -10.06 1.09
N GLU A 97 6.70 -8.72 1.04
CA GLU A 97 5.51 -7.96 1.44
C GLU A 97 4.25 -8.35 0.66
N GLN A 98 4.36 -8.61 -0.65
CA GLN A 98 3.22 -9.02 -1.48
C GLN A 98 2.69 -10.38 -1.06
N THR A 99 3.58 -11.36 -0.89
CA THR A 99 3.20 -12.70 -0.42
C THR A 99 2.52 -12.63 0.95
N LEU A 100 3.12 -11.90 1.90
CA LEU A 100 2.55 -11.74 3.24
C LEU A 100 1.17 -11.05 3.20
N ARG A 101 0.98 -10.02 2.36
CA ARG A 101 -0.32 -9.37 2.22
C ARG A 101 -1.40 -10.33 1.73
N HIS A 102 -1.09 -11.16 0.74
CA HIS A 102 -2.05 -12.17 0.26
C HIS A 102 -2.40 -13.18 1.33
N GLN A 103 -1.41 -13.67 2.08
CA GLN A 103 -1.64 -14.61 3.19
C GLN A 103 -2.50 -13.99 4.28
N ILE A 104 -2.15 -12.78 4.75
CA ILE A 104 -2.90 -12.06 5.78
C ILE A 104 -4.34 -11.80 5.32
N GLU A 105 -4.53 -11.41 4.06
CA GLU A 105 -5.88 -11.16 3.53
C GLU A 105 -6.70 -12.46 3.43
N ALA A 106 -6.09 -13.57 3.03
CA ALA A 106 -6.76 -14.86 2.99
C ALA A 106 -7.21 -15.32 4.39
N GLU A 107 -6.32 -15.22 5.39
CA GLU A 107 -6.67 -15.56 6.77
C GLU A 107 -7.74 -14.61 7.33
N ARG A 108 -7.61 -13.30 7.06
CA ARG A 108 -8.63 -12.32 7.42
C ARG A 108 -10.00 -12.70 6.86
N GLN A 109 -10.08 -13.06 5.58
CA GLN A 109 -11.36 -13.43 4.94
C GLN A 109 -11.99 -14.67 5.56
N LYS A 110 -11.18 -15.59 6.08
CA LYS A 110 -11.65 -16.78 6.80
C LYS A 110 -12.21 -16.45 8.18
N GLU A 111 -11.61 -15.51 8.90
CA GLU A 111 -12.01 -15.15 10.28
C GLU A 111 -13.15 -14.13 10.34
N LEU A 112 -13.25 -13.24 9.35
CA LEU A 112 -14.25 -12.15 9.35
C LEU A 112 -15.70 -12.62 9.53
N PRO A 113 -16.19 -13.71 8.91
CA PRO A 113 -17.57 -14.16 9.10
C PRO A 113 -17.88 -14.52 10.56
N ALA A 114 -16.95 -15.18 11.25
CA ALA A 114 -17.13 -15.54 12.65
C ALA A 114 -17.21 -14.30 13.54
N LEU A 115 -16.31 -13.33 13.31
CA LEU A 115 -16.34 -12.03 13.99
C LEU A 115 -17.68 -11.30 13.75
N ILE A 116 -18.16 -11.27 12.51
CA ILE A 116 -19.45 -10.64 12.17
C ILE A 116 -20.61 -11.31 12.91
N GLN A 117 -20.62 -12.64 13.02
CA GLN A 117 -21.67 -13.35 13.77
C GLN A 117 -21.61 -13.05 15.27
N GLN A 118 -20.42 -12.94 15.84
CA GLN A 118 -20.24 -12.56 17.23
C GLN A 118 -20.78 -11.14 17.47
N LEU A 119 -20.34 -10.17 16.65
CA LEU A 119 -20.84 -8.79 16.74
C LEU A 119 -22.35 -8.74 16.56
N LYS A 120 -22.93 -9.50 15.61
CA LYS A 120 -24.39 -9.56 15.46
C LYS A 120 -25.07 -10.01 16.75
N LYS A 121 -24.56 -11.03 17.45
CA LYS A 121 -25.14 -11.48 18.73
C LYS A 121 -25.05 -10.42 19.81
N GLU A 122 -23.88 -9.80 19.96
CA GLU A 122 -23.64 -8.73 20.95
C GLU A 122 -24.63 -7.56 20.75
N PHE A 123 -24.77 -7.08 19.52
CA PHE A 123 -25.62 -5.92 19.21
C PHE A 123 -27.11 -6.26 19.00
N GLN A 124 -27.49 -7.54 18.89
CA GLN A 124 -28.90 -7.97 18.79
C GLN A 124 -29.57 -8.06 20.18
N ILE A 125 -28.80 -8.31 21.24
CA ILE A 125 -29.31 -8.36 22.63
C ILE A 125 -29.83 -6.99 23.07
N ASP A 126 -29.20 -5.91 22.60
CA ASP A 126 -29.61 -4.53 22.87
C ASP A 126 -30.72 -4.00 21.91
N GLN A 127 -31.19 -4.81 20.95
CA GLN A 127 -32.44 -4.52 20.27
C GLN A 127 -33.59 -5.20 21.01
N PRO A 128 -34.35 -4.49 21.87
CA PRO A 128 -35.62 -5.01 22.32
C PRO A 128 -36.43 -5.28 21.05
N ALA A 129 -37.01 -6.48 20.98
CA ALA A 129 -37.85 -6.90 19.87
C ALA A 129 -38.69 -5.71 19.40
N LYS A 130 -38.66 -5.43 18.09
CA LYS A 130 -39.79 -4.77 17.44
C LYS A 130 -40.99 -5.70 17.68
N SER A 131 -41.61 -5.56 18.85
CA SER A 131 -42.88 -6.16 19.18
C SER A 131 -43.86 -5.69 18.09
N PRO A 132 -44.66 -6.60 17.51
CA PRO A 132 -45.72 -6.20 16.60
C PRO A 132 -46.77 -5.48 17.46
N ALA A 133 -46.65 -4.16 17.56
CA ALA A 133 -47.67 -3.33 18.17
C ALA A 133 -48.91 -3.36 17.26
N THR A 134 -49.79 -4.29 17.57
CA THR A 134 -51.23 -4.07 17.77
C THR A 134 -51.89 -3.06 16.84
N LYS A 135 -52.78 -3.60 15.98
CA LYS A 135 -53.99 -2.92 15.51
C LYS A 135 -54.57 -2.02 16.61
N PRO A 136 -55.08 -0.83 16.25
CA PRO A 136 -56.34 -0.37 16.79
C PRO A 136 -57.41 -0.45 15.71
N ALA A 137 -58.55 -0.98 16.13
CA ALA A 137 -59.82 -0.88 15.44
C ALA A 137 -60.14 0.57 15.03
N GLU A 138 -60.75 0.68 13.85
CA GLU A 138 -62.03 1.35 13.60
C GLU A 138 -62.41 2.61 14.40
N SER A 139 -63.03 3.54 13.66
CA SER A 139 -64.01 4.55 14.11
C SER A 139 -63.50 5.95 14.46
N VAL A 140 -63.59 6.87 13.48
CA VAL A 140 -64.67 7.88 13.35
C VAL A 140 -64.15 9.12 12.61
N ASN A 141 -64.74 9.36 11.44
CA ASN A 141 -64.68 10.58 10.65
C ASN A 141 -65.21 11.79 11.47
N PRO A 142 -64.74 13.03 11.25
CA PRO A 142 -65.72 13.97 10.72
C PRO A 142 -65.18 14.96 9.69
N LYS A 143 -66.05 15.13 8.70
CA LYS A 143 -66.17 16.18 7.68
C LYS A 143 -66.18 17.58 8.30
N LYS A 144 -65.38 18.50 7.76
CA LYS A 144 -65.80 19.85 7.41
C LYS A 144 -64.87 20.46 6.36
#